data_AF-A0A4Q5QS10-F1
#
_entry.id   AF-A0A4Q5QS10-F1
#
_cell.length_a   1.000
_cell.length_b   1.000
_cell.length_c   1.000
_cell.angle_alpha   90.00
_cell.angle_beta   90.00
_cell.angle_gamma   90.00
#
_symmetry.space_group_name_H-M   'P 1'
#
loop_
_entity.id
_entity.type
_entity.pdbx_description
1 polymer ?
#
loop_
_entity_poly.entity_id
_entity_poly.type
_entity_poly.pdbx_seq_one_letter_code
_entity_poly.pdbx_strand_id
1 'polypeptide(L)'
;MRRRAPTPTPLPRRSRISAMRALAALALGLALLCGARAHAQMVEVAPVMIGFAPEQRTASLTVTNRSNALMVIQIRPFAWRETDGAVTLTDTAALGISPPFAEVAPGQAQSIRLVLRTPPGAT
;
A
#
# COMPACT_ATOMS: atom_id res chain seq x y z
N MET A 1 72.44 -49.32 -8.01
CA MET A 1 71.69 -48.65 -6.92
C MET A 1 70.83 -47.52 -7.50
N ARG A 2 69.49 -47.65 -7.45
CA ARG A 2 68.52 -46.67 -8.00
C ARG A 2 68.28 -45.55 -6.98
N ARG A 3 68.56 -44.28 -7.32
CA ARG A 3 68.19 -43.12 -6.49
C ARG A 3 66.69 -42.83 -6.67
N ARG A 4 65.92 -42.80 -5.57
CA ARG A 4 64.49 -42.43 -5.55
C ARG A 4 64.33 -40.93 -5.84
N ALA A 5 63.35 -40.57 -6.65
CA ALA A 5 62.95 -39.18 -6.89
C ALA A 5 62.22 -38.58 -5.67
N PRO A 6 62.32 -37.27 -5.42
CA PRO A 6 61.60 -36.60 -4.34
C PRO A 6 60.10 -36.53 -4.66
N THR A 7 59.28 -36.89 -3.68
CA THR A 7 57.81 -36.83 -3.75
C THR A 7 57.37 -35.35 -3.81
N PRO A 8 56.51 -34.94 -4.76
CA PRO A 8 56.00 -33.57 -4.79
C PRO A 8 55.05 -33.32 -3.60
N THR A 9 55.31 -32.24 -2.87
CA THR A 9 54.46 -31.77 -1.77
C THR A 9 53.11 -31.30 -2.33
N PRO A 10 51.96 -31.84 -1.88
CA PRO A 10 50.67 -31.33 -2.34
C PRO A 10 50.43 -29.93 -1.77
N LEU A 11 50.18 -28.96 -2.65
CA LEU A 11 49.77 -27.61 -2.24
C LEU A 11 48.46 -27.70 -1.42
N PRO A 12 48.29 -26.86 -0.39
CA PRO A 12 47.13 -26.93 0.49
C PRO A 12 45.83 -26.58 -0.27
N ARG A 13 45.12 -27.61 -0.72
CA ARG A 13 43.77 -27.57 -1.33
C ARG A 13 42.67 -27.25 -0.30
N ARG A 14 42.95 -26.36 0.66
CA ARG A 14 42.01 -25.99 1.73
C ARG A 14 41.56 -24.52 1.68
N SER A 15 42.29 -23.63 0.98
CA SER A 15 42.00 -22.19 1.02
C SER A 15 40.82 -21.74 0.14
N ARG A 16 40.49 -22.50 -0.91
CA ARG A 16 39.41 -22.12 -1.84
C ARG A 16 38.02 -22.24 -1.21
N ILE A 17 37.82 -23.22 -0.34
CA ILE A 17 36.52 -23.46 0.32
C ILE A 17 36.27 -22.43 1.41
N SER A 18 37.30 -22.03 2.18
CA SER A 18 37.18 -20.97 3.18
C SER A 18 36.95 -19.60 2.55
N ALA A 19 37.63 -19.30 1.43
CA ALA A 19 37.41 -18.06 0.68
C ALA A 19 35.99 -17.97 0.09
N MET A 20 35.44 -19.07 -0.47
CA MET A 20 34.06 -19.09 -0.98
C MET A 20 33.01 -18.90 0.12
N ARG A 21 33.23 -19.48 1.31
CA ARG A 21 32.33 -19.29 2.47
C ARG A 21 32.34 -17.85 2.97
N ALA A 22 33.51 -17.23 3.05
CA ALA A 22 33.63 -15.82 3.43
C ALA A 22 32.93 -14.90 2.43
N LEU A 23 33.06 -15.17 1.12
CA LEU A 23 32.40 -14.41 0.07
C LEU A 23 30.87 -14.57 0.12
N ALA A 24 30.38 -15.79 0.33
CA ALA A 24 28.94 -16.06 0.47
C ALA A 24 28.35 -15.39 1.73
N ALA A 25 29.07 -15.41 2.86
CA ALA A 25 28.65 -14.73 4.08
C ALA A 25 28.62 -13.20 3.90
N LEU A 26 29.60 -12.64 3.21
CA LEU A 26 29.62 -11.21 2.87
C LEU A 26 28.47 -10.82 1.94
N ALA A 27 28.20 -11.61 0.91
CA ALA A 27 27.09 -11.38 -0.02
C ALA A 27 25.73 -11.46 0.68
N LEU A 28 25.53 -12.43 1.58
CA LEU A 28 24.31 -12.55 2.38
C LEU A 28 24.16 -11.38 3.36
N GLY A 29 25.24 -10.96 4.01
CA GLY A 29 25.25 -9.79 4.89
C GLY A 29 24.85 -8.52 4.13
N LEU A 30 25.41 -8.32 2.93
CA LEU A 30 25.07 -7.17 2.10
C LEU A 30 23.61 -7.20 1.61
N ALA A 31 23.09 -8.38 1.25
CA ALA A 31 21.69 -8.54 0.86
C ALA A 31 20.72 -8.24 2.01
N LEU A 32 21.05 -8.61 3.26
CA LEU A 32 20.25 -8.29 4.44
C LEU A 32 20.23 -6.78 4.75
N LEU A 33 21.35 -6.07 4.51
CA LEU A 33 21.43 -4.62 4.70
C LEU A 33 20.67 -3.84 3.61
N CYS A 34 20.60 -4.38 2.39
CA CYS A 34 19.86 -3.80 1.28
C CYS A 34 18.39 -4.24 1.21
N GLY A 35 17.87 -4.92 2.23
CA GLY A 35 16.48 -5.36 2.27
C GLY A 35 15.51 -4.20 2.04
N ALA A 36 14.62 -4.34 1.05
CA ALA A 36 13.60 -3.34 0.76
C ALA A 36 12.74 -3.08 2.00
N ARG A 37 12.63 -1.82 2.43
CA ARG A 37 11.69 -1.43 3.47
C ARG A 37 10.27 -1.60 2.92
N ALA A 38 9.51 -2.53 3.47
CA ALA A 38 8.09 -2.65 3.16
C ALA A 38 7.37 -1.39 3.67
N HIS A 39 6.82 -0.60 2.74
CA HIS A 39 6.02 0.58 3.08
C HIS A 39 4.55 0.14 3.22
N ALA A 40 4.09 -0.08 4.45
CA ALA A 40 2.70 -0.37 4.72
C ALA A 40 1.92 0.96 4.78
N GLN A 41 1.08 1.22 3.78
CA GLN A 41 0.07 2.27 3.86
C GLN A 41 -1.21 1.67 4.45
N MET A 42 -1.75 2.29 5.49
CA MET A 42 -3.00 1.89 6.13
C MET A 42 -3.94 3.08 6.17
N VAL A 43 -5.16 2.86 5.65
CA VAL A 43 -6.23 3.85 5.59
C VAL A 43 -7.45 3.26 6.26
N GLU A 44 -8.12 4.06 7.07
CA GLU A 44 -9.39 3.72 7.69
C GLU A 44 -10.46 4.69 7.21
N VAL A 45 -11.64 4.18 6.86
CA VAL A 45 -12.78 4.98 6.40
C VAL A 45 -14.00 4.61 7.21
N ALA A 46 -14.65 5.59 7.83
CA ALA A 46 -15.84 5.37 8.64
C ALA A 46 -16.86 6.51 8.48
N PRO A 47 -18.17 6.21 8.33
CA PRO A 47 -18.75 4.89 8.10
C PRO A 47 -18.55 4.42 6.64
N VAL A 48 -18.72 3.12 6.39
CA VAL A 48 -18.68 2.53 5.03
C VAL A 48 -20.04 2.54 4.32
N MET A 49 -21.12 2.77 5.07
CA MET A 49 -22.48 2.88 4.56
C MET A 49 -23.13 4.14 5.13
N ILE A 50 -23.76 4.93 4.26
CA ILE A 50 -24.46 6.16 4.62
C ILE A 50 -25.85 6.11 4.01
N GLY A 51 -26.87 6.13 4.86
CA GLY A 51 -28.24 6.38 4.44
C GLY A 51 -28.60 7.85 4.67
N PHE A 52 -29.44 8.40 3.80
CA PHE A 52 -30.04 9.73 3.98
C PHE A 52 -31.52 9.54 4.32
N ALA A 53 -31.95 10.02 5.49
CA ALA A 53 -33.36 10.16 5.79
C ALA A 53 -34.03 11.17 4.84
N PRO A 54 -35.36 11.15 4.64
CA PRO A 54 -36.05 12.04 3.68
C PRO A 54 -35.73 13.53 3.83
N GLU A 55 -35.54 14.01 5.07
CA GLU A 55 -35.21 15.40 5.38
C GLU A 55 -33.69 15.66 5.47
N GLN A 56 -32.87 14.61 5.48
CA GLN A 56 -31.43 14.73 5.61
C GLN A 56 -30.77 14.93 4.25
N ARG A 57 -30.14 16.09 4.05
CA ARG A 57 -29.39 16.40 2.82
C ARG A 57 -27.88 16.34 2.98
N THR A 58 -27.39 16.13 4.19
CA THR A 58 -25.96 16.14 4.49
C THR A 58 -25.55 14.95 5.32
N ALA A 59 -24.37 14.41 5.03
CA ALA A 59 -23.72 13.37 5.83
C ALA A 59 -22.22 13.63 5.87
N SER A 60 -21.50 12.88 6.69
CA SER A 60 -20.05 12.93 6.77
C SER A 60 -19.45 11.54 6.84
N LEU A 61 -18.30 11.36 6.20
CA LEU A 61 -17.39 10.26 6.50
C LEU A 61 -16.06 10.81 6.95
N THR A 62 -15.29 10.00 7.67
CA THR A 62 -13.95 10.33 8.13
C THR A 62 -12.97 9.37 7.49
N VAL A 63 -11.92 9.92 6.91
CA VAL A 63 -10.76 9.17 6.40
C VAL A 63 -9.59 9.40 7.34
N THR A 64 -9.06 8.34 7.94
CA THR A 64 -7.94 8.39 8.87
C THR A 64 -6.71 7.77 8.24
N ASN A 65 -5.61 8.53 8.21
CA ASN A 65 -4.32 8.01 7.79
C ASN A 65 -3.66 7.28 8.98
N ARG A 66 -3.70 5.94 8.94
CA ARG A 66 -3.07 5.08 9.95
C ARG A 66 -1.63 4.69 9.59
N SER A 67 -1.10 5.21 8.48
CA SER A 67 0.28 5.01 8.07
C SER A 67 1.24 6.00 8.74
N ASN A 68 2.53 5.79 8.52
CA ASN A 68 3.62 6.65 8.99
C ASN A 68 4.09 7.68 7.95
N ALA A 69 3.36 7.84 6.83
CA ALA A 69 3.69 8.78 5.76
C ALA A 69 2.50 9.70 5.42
N LEU A 70 2.78 10.84 4.78
CA LEU A 70 1.73 11.74 4.27
C LEU A 70 0.86 11.00 3.25
N MET A 71 -0.45 11.20 3.31
CA MET A 71 -1.42 10.61 2.38
C MET A 71 -2.19 11.69 1.63
N VAL A 72 -2.21 11.61 0.30
CA VAL A 72 -3.09 12.45 -0.55
C VAL A 72 -4.31 11.61 -0.94
N ILE A 73 -5.51 12.13 -0.72
CA ILE A 73 -6.76 11.47 -1.10
C ILE A 73 -7.53 12.26 -2.16
N GLN A 74 -8.19 11.53 -3.05
CA GLN A 74 -9.20 12.05 -3.98
C GLN A 74 -10.52 11.34 -3.72
N ILE A 75 -11.61 12.10 -3.65
CA ILE A 75 -12.95 11.56 -3.42
C ILE A 75 -13.81 11.85 -4.66
N ARG A 76 -14.40 10.79 -5.23
CA ARG A 76 -15.26 10.86 -6.43
C ARG A 76 -16.60 10.16 -6.19
N PRO A 77 -17.74 10.84 -6.34
CA PRO A 77 -19.04 10.21 -6.28
C PRO A 77 -19.39 9.55 -7.62
N PHE A 78 -19.98 8.35 -7.57
CA PHE A 78 -20.52 7.65 -8.74
C PHE A 78 -21.95 7.19 -8.49
N ALA A 79 -22.78 7.18 -9.53
CA ALA A 79 -24.03 6.44 -9.55
C ALA A 79 -23.70 4.97 -9.82
N TRP A 80 -24.07 4.11 -8.88
CA TRP A 80 -23.90 2.66 -8.98
C TRP A 80 -25.19 2.02 -9.50
N ARG A 81 -25.06 1.18 -10.52
CA ARG A 81 -26.13 0.31 -11.00
C ARG A 81 -25.59 -1.10 -11.18
N GLU A 82 -26.33 -2.07 -10.68
CA GLU A 82 -26.08 -3.48 -10.92
C GLU A 82 -27.26 -4.05 -11.74
N THR A 83 -26.96 -4.76 -12.83
CA THR A 83 -27.96 -5.42 -13.68
C THR A 83 -27.38 -6.75 -14.13
N ASP A 84 -28.10 -7.84 -13.88
CA ASP A 84 -27.67 -9.21 -14.21
C ASP A 84 -26.26 -9.57 -13.70
N GLY A 85 -25.89 -9.06 -12.51
CA GLY A 85 -24.56 -9.27 -11.89
C GLY A 85 -23.43 -8.40 -12.46
N ALA A 86 -23.72 -7.54 -13.43
CA ALA A 86 -22.77 -6.57 -13.96
C ALA A 86 -22.90 -5.22 -13.27
N VAL A 87 -21.78 -4.68 -12.78
CA VAL A 87 -21.71 -3.38 -12.11
C VAL A 87 -21.28 -2.29 -13.08
N THR A 88 -22.05 -1.21 -13.16
CA THR A 88 -21.72 0.01 -13.90
C THR A 88 -21.61 1.19 -12.94
N LEU A 89 -20.53 1.97 -13.07
CA LEU A 89 -20.31 3.23 -12.36
C LEU A 89 -20.35 4.38 -13.36
N THR A 90 -21.27 5.32 -13.16
CA THR A 90 -21.39 6.54 -13.99
C THR A 90 -21.11 7.76 -13.13
N ASP A 91 -20.41 8.77 -13.66
CA ASP A 91 -20.22 10.03 -12.94
C ASP A 91 -21.58 10.64 -12.56
N THR A 92 -21.68 11.24 -11.37
CA THR A 92 -22.93 11.83 -10.87
C THR A 92 -22.72 13.22 -10.30
N ALA A 93 -23.67 14.12 -10.56
CA ALA A 93 -23.74 15.44 -9.94
C ALA A 93 -24.71 15.46 -8.74
N ALA A 94 -25.47 14.38 -8.50
CA ALA A 94 -26.48 14.34 -7.45
C ALA A 94 -25.90 14.45 -6.03
N LEU A 95 -24.62 14.13 -5.86
CA LEU A 95 -23.89 14.17 -4.59
C LEU A 95 -22.69 15.12 -4.68
N GLY A 96 -22.74 16.23 -3.94
CA GLY A 96 -21.59 17.11 -3.71
C GLY A 96 -20.67 16.56 -2.61
N ILE A 97 -19.37 16.72 -2.80
CA ILE A 97 -18.33 16.27 -1.88
C ILE A 97 -17.41 17.44 -1.52
N SER A 98 -17.05 17.56 -0.24
CA SER A 98 -16.12 18.58 0.24
C SER A 98 -15.26 18.09 1.42
N PRO A 99 -13.93 18.23 1.36
CA PRO A 99 -13.15 18.56 0.16
C PRO A 99 -13.07 17.35 -0.82
N PRO A 100 -12.94 17.57 -2.13
CA PRO A 100 -12.74 16.50 -3.12
C PRO A 100 -11.29 15.99 -3.17
N PHE A 101 -10.33 16.79 -2.66
CA PHE A 101 -8.92 16.44 -2.50
C PHE A 101 -8.45 16.91 -1.13
N ALA A 102 -7.65 16.09 -0.45
CA ALA A 102 -7.05 16.47 0.82
C ALA A 102 -5.71 15.79 1.04
N GLU A 103 -4.86 16.45 1.80
CA GLU A 103 -3.67 15.86 2.40
C GLU A 103 -3.97 15.51 3.85
N VAL A 104 -3.61 14.30 4.25
CA VAL A 104 -3.82 13.78 5.60
C VAL A 104 -2.47 13.34 6.14
N ALA A 105 -1.96 14.08 7.12
CA ALA A 105 -0.69 13.76 7.78
C ALA A 105 -0.76 12.43 8.54
N PRO A 106 0.40 11.79 8.86
CA PRO A 106 0.43 10.55 9.64
C PRO A 106 -0.37 10.66 10.94
N GLY A 107 -1.25 9.67 11.19
CA GLY A 107 -2.09 9.63 12.39
C GLY A 107 -3.25 10.64 12.43
N GLN A 108 -3.42 11.48 11.40
CA GLN A 108 -4.50 12.46 11.32
C GLN A 108 -5.74 11.90 10.62
N ALA A 109 -6.86 12.59 10.82
CA ALA A 109 -8.14 12.27 10.20
C ALA A 109 -8.71 13.48 9.45
N GLN A 110 -9.35 13.20 8.31
CA GLN A 110 -10.03 14.18 7.48
C GLN A 110 -11.52 13.84 7.40
N SER A 111 -12.36 14.77 7.84
CA SER A 111 -13.80 14.68 7.62
C SER A 111 -14.14 15.15 6.21
N ILE A 112 -14.93 14.34 5.50
CA ILE A 112 -15.46 14.61 4.18
C ILE A 112 -16.97 14.80 4.32
N ARG A 113 -17.44 15.98 3.92
CA ARG A 113 -18.87 16.32 3.89
C ARG A 113 -19.47 15.86 2.57
N LEU A 114 -20.56 15.13 2.67
CA LEU A 114 -21.41 14.71 1.56
C LEU A 114 -22.69 15.55 1.60
N VAL A 115 -23.10 16.06 0.44
CA VAL A 115 -24.29 16.92 0.31
C VAL A 115 -25.12 16.46 -0.88
N LEU A 116 -26.35 16.02 -0.63
CA LEU A 116 -27.31 15.74 -1.71
C LEU A 116 -27.72 17.05 -2.38
N ARG A 117 -27.55 17.10 -3.71
CA ARG A 117 -28.00 18.24 -4.53
C ARG A 117 -29.46 18.10 -4.96
N THR A 118 -29.93 16.86 -5.04
CA THR A 118 -31.30 16.50 -5.39
C THR A 118 -31.91 15.71 -4.23
N PRO A 119 -33.18 15.94 -3.84
CA PRO A 119 -33.84 15.15 -2.80
C PRO A 119 -33.82 13.65 -3.14
N PRO A 120 -33.70 12.76 -2.14
CA PRO A 120 -33.86 11.33 -2.36
C PRO A 120 -35.21 11.04 -3.04
N GLY A 121 -35.21 10.36 -4.18
CA GLY A 121 -36.44 9.93 -4.88
C GLY A 121 -37.03 10.92 -5.91
N ALA A 122 -36.40 12.07 -6.16
CA ALA A 122 -36.74 12.91 -7.32
C ALA A 122 -35.98 12.39 -8.55
N THR A 123 -36.64 11.57 -9.36
CA THR A 123 -36.19 11.15 -10.71
C THR A 123 -36.52 12.20 -11.76
#